data_AF-A0A349DXR6-F1
#
_entry.id   AF-A0A349DXR6-F1
#
_cell.length_a   1.000
_cell.length_b   1.000
_cell.length_c   1.000
_cell.angle_alpha   90.00
_cell.angle_beta   90.00
_cell.angle_gamma   90.00
#
_symmetry.space_group_name_H-M   'P 1'
#
loop_
_entity.id
_entity.type
_entity.pdbx_description
1 polymer ?
#
loop_
_entity_poly.entity_id
_entity_poly.type
_entity_poly.pdbx_seq_one_letter_code
_entity_poly.pdbx_strand_id
1 'polypeptide(L)'
;MNIEQLEEKIQNLNITPPDKLRAVYYIEVLEDIQTQLQMIPDNTDIQDNLQIEKALVQEAFKKKKLTDLLNTYARILDNVIHGGLNTEIKNFTGLIDGVMILQLTADQVIRNLLEGDGNYVQKFYSRYPFLNRITNNIKDNLIASLTKLARRVSNDIADLNNVFRLGITSLIRIESIDNYLVKGGQQNLFLTFQILTGIRAKLIYKPSDV
;
A
#
# COMPACT_ATOMS: atom_id res chain seq x y z
N MET A 1 -2.43 -20.50 -0.75
CA MET A 1 -3.63 -19.66 -1.01
C MET A 1 -4.28 -20.15 -2.28
N ASN A 2 -5.61 -20.27 -2.33
CA ASN A 2 -6.37 -20.59 -3.55
C ASN A 2 -7.02 -19.31 -4.15
N ILE A 3 -7.72 -19.45 -5.29
CA ILE A 3 -8.36 -18.32 -5.98
C ILE A 3 -9.46 -17.68 -5.13
N GLU A 4 -10.31 -18.47 -4.48
CA GLU A 4 -11.40 -17.97 -3.64
C GLU A 4 -10.86 -17.13 -2.46
N GLN A 5 -9.80 -17.61 -1.80
CA GLN A 5 -9.11 -16.88 -0.73
C GLN A 5 -8.49 -15.58 -1.25
N LEU A 6 -7.91 -15.60 -2.46
CA LEU A 6 -7.35 -14.39 -3.07
C LEU A 6 -8.44 -13.35 -3.35
N GLU A 7 -9.58 -13.78 -3.90
CA GLU A 7 -10.73 -12.90 -4.14
C GLU A 7 -11.29 -12.34 -2.84
N GLU A 8 -11.41 -13.15 -1.80
CA GLU A 8 -11.83 -12.74 -0.47
C GLU A 8 -10.89 -11.67 0.10
N LYS A 9 -9.56 -11.88 0.02
CA LYS A 9 -8.58 -10.90 0.48
C LYS A 9 -8.65 -9.59 -0.29
N ILE A 10 -8.81 -9.63 -1.62
CA ILE A 10 -8.99 -8.43 -2.45
C ILE A 10 -10.24 -7.65 -2.03
N GLN A 11 -11.37 -8.36 -1.83
CA GLN A 11 -12.62 -7.76 -1.36
C GLN A 11 -12.49 -7.17 0.04
N ASN A 12 -11.84 -7.90 0.96
CA ASN A 12 -11.59 -7.45 2.33
C ASN A 12 -10.73 -6.19 2.37
N LEU A 13 -9.73 -6.07 1.50
CA LEU A 13 -8.94 -4.84 1.37
C LEU A 13 -9.67 -3.72 0.62
N ASN A 14 -10.77 -4.03 -0.07
CA ASN A 14 -11.54 -3.12 -0.91
C ASN A 14 -10.69 -2.49 -2.02
N ILE A 15 -9.74 -3.25 -2.58
CA ILE A 15 -8.81 -2.78 -3.61
C ILE A 15 -9.21 -3.25 -5.02
N THR A 16 -8.69 -2.56 -6.04
CA THR A 16 -8.77 -2.92 -7.45
C THR A 16 -7.34 -3.08 -7.98
N PRO A 17 -6.73 -4.28 -7.83
CA PRO A 17 -5.38 -4.53 -8.33
C PRO A 17 -5.33 -4.42 -9.86
N PRO A 18 -4.17 -4.09 -10.47
CA PRO A 18 -4.01 -4.09 -11.93
C PRO A 18 -4.36 -5.43 -12.58
N ASP A 19 -4.04 -6.51 -11.88
CA ASP A 19 -4.30 -7.88 -12.27
C ASP A 19 -4.63 -8.68 -11.01
N LYS A 20 -5.80 -9.32 -11.01
CA LYS A 20 -6.32 -10.02 -9.83
C LYS A 20 -5.48 -11.24 -9.45
N LEU A 21 -4.96 -11.98 -10.43
CA LEU A 21 -4.19 -13.19 -10.15
C LEU A 21 -2.78 -12.84 -9.69
N ARG A 22 -2.13 -11.86 -10.32
CA ARG A 22 -0.81 -11.38 -9.88
C ARG A 22 -0.82 -10.82 -8.46
N ALA A 23 -1.98 -10.37 -7.97
CA ALA A 23 -2.12 -9.89 -6.61
C ALA A 23 -1.67 -10.89 -5.55
N VAL A 24 -1.70 -12.19 -5.83
CA VAL A 24 -1.15 -13.20 -4.92
C VAL A 24 0.27 -12.90 -4.40
N TYR A 25 1.13 -12.32 -5.24
CA TYR A 25 2.52 -12.06 -4.86
C TYR A 25 2.68 -10.86 -3.92
N TYR A 26 1.66 -10.03 -3.75
CA TYR A 26 1.73 -8.82 -2.93
C TYR A 26 0.54 -8.57 -2.01
N ILE A 27 -0.52 -9.40 -2.05
CA ILE A 27 -1.73 -9.17 -1.27
C ILE A 27 -1.47 -9.21 0.22
N GLU A 28 -0.63 -10.14 0.69
CA GLU A 28 -0.26 -10.25 2.11
C GLU A 28 0.53 -9.02 2.59
N VAL A 29 1.34 -8.44 1.70
CA VAL A 29 2.06 -7.19 1.99
C VAL A 29 1.08 -6.03 2.12
N LEU A 30 0.02 -5.98 1.32
CA LEU A 30 -1.03 -4.96 1.43
C LEU A 30 -1.90 -5.14 2.69
N GLU A 31 -2.14 -6.37 3.14
CA GLU A 31 -2.80 -6.67 4.42
C GLU A 31 -1.96 -6.19 5.61
N ASP A 32 -0.66 -6.46 5.58
CA ASP A 32 0.29 -5.99 6.59
C ASP A 32 0.37 -4.45 6.60
N ILE A 33 0.46 -3.82 5.42
CA ILE A 33 0.39 -2.35 5.30
C ILE A 33 -0.90 -1.81 5.92
N GLN A 34 -2.06 -2.36 5.56
CA GLN A 34 -3.34 -1.90 6.11
C GLN A 34 -3.35 -1.99 7.64
N THR A 35 -2.90 -3.13 8.18
CA THR A 35 -2.86 -3.39 9.61
C THR A 35 -1.96 -2.39 10.33
N GLN A 36 -0.74 -2.18 9.84
CA GLN A 36 0.21 -1.25 10.45
C GLN A 36 -0.24 0.21 10.33
N LEU A 37 -0.86 0.60 9.22
CA LEU A 37 -1.38 1.96 9.05
C LEU A 37 -2.57 2.24 9.97
N GLN A 38 -3.44 1.26 10.22
CA GLN A 38 -4.55 1.41 11.17
C GLN A 38 -4.06 1.63 12.62
N MET A 39 -2.82 1.21 12.93
CA MET A 39 -2.19 1.48 14.22
C MET A 39 -1.56 2.87 14.32
N ILE A 40 -1.61 3.71 13.28
CA ILE A 40 -1.27 5.14 13.36
C ILE A 40 -2.57 5.84 13.79
N PRO A 41 -2.74 6.24 15.06
CA PRO A 41 -1.73 6.93 15.88
C PRO A 41 -1.41 6.26 17.23
N ASP A 42 -1.68 4.97 17.38
CA ASP A 42 -1.46 4.23 18.63
C ASP A 42 0.00 3.83 18.85
N ASN A 43 0.77 3.55 17.79
CA ASN A 43 2.19 3.19 17.87
C ASN A 43 3.14 4.40 17.88
N THR A 44 2.65 5.61 18.17
CA THR A 44 3.46 6.82 18.26
C THR A 44 3.77 7.20 19.71
N ASP A 45 4.43 6.30 20.44
CA ASP A 45 5.05 6.61 21.72
C ASP A 45 6.40 7.34 21.51
N ILE A 46 6.25 8.67 21.43
CA ILE A 46 7.09 9.81 21.84
C ILE A 46 8.60 9.58 22.12
N GLN A 47 9.46 10.13 21.26
CA GLN A 47 10.85 10.53 21.60
C GLN A 47 11.02 12.02 21.93
N ASP A 48 9.99 12.84 21.72
CA ASP A 48 9.96 14.27 22.06
C ASP A 48 8.54 14.60 22.52
N ASN A 49 8.30 14.99 23.78
CA ASN A 49 7.06 15.32 24.54
C ASN A 49 5.77 15.85 23.82
N LEU A 50 5.51 15.43 22.58
CA LEU A 50 4.42 15.82 21.70
C LEU A 50 3.52 14.60 21.55
N GLN A 51 2.44 14.61 22.31
CA GLN A 51 1.36 13.65 22.13
C GLN A 51 0.66 14.00 20.82
N ILE A 52 0.67 13.09 19.84
CA ILE A 52 -0.20 13.23 18.66
C ILE A 52 -1.62 13.28 19.18
N GLU A 53 -2.36 14.35 18.86
CA GLU A 53 -3.80 14.40 19.11
C GLU A 53 -4.47 13.29 18.31
N LYS A 54 -4.62 12.12 18.91
CA LYS A 54 -5.09 10.90 18.23
C LYS A 54 -6.39 11.15 17.46
N ALA A 55 -7.31 11.88 18.08
CA ALA A 55 -8.59 12.26 17.48
C ALA A 55 -8.46 13.07 16.17
N LEU A 56 -7.39 13.86 16.01
CA LEU A 56 -7.15 14.69 14.83
C LEU A 56 -6.88 13.84 13.58
N VAL A 57 -6.07 12.78 13.71
CA VAL A 57 -5.55 12.04 12.54
C VAL A 57 -6.14 10.64 12.37
N GLN A 58 -6.72 10.05 13.43
CA GLN A 58 -7.20 8.66 13.44
C GLN A 58 -8.23 8.37 12.33
N GLU A 59 -9.09 9.34 11.98
CA GLU A 59 -10.11 9.15 10.93
C GLU A 59 -9.47 8.79 9.58
N ALA A 60 -8.36 9.42 9.21
CA ALA A 60 -7.67 9.17 7.94
C ALA A 60 -7.04 7.78 7.83
N PHE A 61 -6.77 7.12 8.96
CA PHE A 61 -6.15 5.80 9.03
C PHE A 61 -7.16 4.65 9.19
N LYS A 62 -8.47 4.95 9.22
CA LYS A 62 -9.49 3.91 9.19
C LYS A 62 -9.50 3.16 7.86
N LYS A 63 -9.76 1.86 7.90
CA LYS A 63 -9.83 0.94 6.74
C LYS A 63 -10.41 1.56 5.47
N LYS A 64 -11.62 2.13 5.55
CA LYS A 64 -12.33 2.70 4.39
C LYS A 64 -11.56 3.84 3.71
N LYS A 65 -10.73 4.58 4.45
CA LYS A 65 -9.97 5.74 3.97
C LYS A 65 -8.61 5.36 3.36
N LEU A 66 -8.13 4.14 3.62
CA LEU A 66 -6.84 3.66 3.10
C LEU A 66 -6.95 3.07 1.68
N THR A 67 -8.16 2.86 1.16
CA THR A 67 -8.41 2.20 -0.13
C THR A 67 -7.57 2.79 -1.28
N ASP A 68 -7.54 4.12 -1.44
CA ASP A 68 -6.82 4.76 -2.57
C ASP A 68 -5.31 4.59 -2.47
N LEU A 69 -4.80 4.67 -1.25
CA LEU A 69 -3.39 4.42 -0.96
C LEU A 69 -3.04 2.97 -1.27
N LEU A 70 -3.84 2.01 -0.78
CA LEU A 70 -3.62 0.59 -1.05
C LEU A 70 -3.71 0.25 -2.55
N ASN A 71 -4.60 0.90 -3.30
CA ASN A 71 -4.66 0.78 -4.77
C ASN A 71 -3.40 1.32 -5.46
N THR A 72 -2.81 2.39 -4.93
CA THR A 72 -1.55 2.92 -5.44
C THR A 72 -0.40 1.98 -5.16
N TYR A 73 -0.33 1.42 -3.96
CA TYR A 73 0.69 0.45 -3.61
C TYR A 73 0.51 -0.90 -4.32
N ALA A 74 -0.72 -1.32 -4.62
CA ALA A 74 -0.97 -2.48 -5.49
C ALA A 74 -0.35 -2.27 -6.88
N ARG A 75 -0.49 -1.07 -7.47
CA ARG A 75 0.15 -0.72 -8.75
C ARG A 75 1.67 -0.72 -8.67
N ILE A 76 2.24 -0.15 -7.61
CA ILE A 76 3.68 -0.10 -7.40
C ILE A 76 4.24 -1.52 -7.23
N LEU A 77 3.62 -2.34 -6.38
CA LEU A 77 4.07 -3.71 -6.10
C LEU A 77 3.88 -4.64 -7.31
N ASP A 78 2.80 -4.46 -8.09
CA ASP A 78 2.62 -5.18 -9.35
C ASP A 78 3.78 -4.92 -10.34
N ASN A 79 4.23 -3.66 -10.44
CA ASN A 79 5.39 -3.32 -11.26
C ASN A 79 6.70 -3.94 -10.75
N VAL A 80 6.87 -4.08 -9.42
CA VAL A 80 8.04 -4.73 -8.83
C VAL A 80 8.11 -6.20 -9.22
N ILE A 81 6.99 -6.93 -9.13
CA ILE A 81 6.96 -8.37 -9.43
C ILE A 81 6.99 -8.66 -10.94
N HIS A 82 6.60 -7.70 -11.79
CA HIS A 82 6.37 -7.92 -13.22
C HIS A 82 7.57 -8.56 -13.93
N GLY A 83 8.79 -8.08 -13.66
CA GLY A 83 10.01 -8.62 -14.29
C GLY A 83 10.34 -10.06 -13.86
N GLY A 84 10.18 -10.37 -12.57
CA GLY A 84 10.39 -11.72 -12.04
C GLY A 84 9.34 -12.71 -12.57
N LEU A 85 8.08 -12.28 -12.60
CA LEU A 85 6.96 -13.09 -13.07
C LEU A 85 7.08 -13.41 -14.57
N ASN A 86 7.45 -12.43 -15.40
CA ASN A 86 7.70 -12.69 -16.83
C ASN A 86 8.80 -13.74 -17.05
N THR A 87 9.79 -13.80 -16.16
CA THR A 87 10.85 -14.81 -16.22
C THR A 87 10.35 -16.18 -15.77
N GLU A 88 9.51 -16.24 -14.73
CA GLU A 88 8.85 -17.49 -14.32
C GLU A 88 7.97 -18.05 -15.44
N ILE A 89 7.15 -17.22 -16.09
CA ILE A 89 6.28 -17.63 -17.19
C ILE A 89 7.09 -18.21 -18.35
N LYS A 90 8.19 -17.56 -18.74
CA LYS A 90 9.08 -18.06 -19.82
C LYS A 90 9.71 -19.41 -19.49
N ASN A 91 10.05 -19.62 -18.23
CA ASN A 91 10.70 -20.85 -17.77
C ASN A 91 9.71 -21.93 -17.33
N PHE A 92 8.41 -21.63 -17.30
CA PHE A 92 7.39 -22.58 -16.90
C PHE A 92 7.07 -23.51 -18.08
N THR A 93 7.78 -24.63 -18.13
CA THR A 93 7.40 -25.77 -18.96
C THR A 93 6.48 -26.68 -18.15
N GLY A 94 5.17 -26.46 -18.28
CA GLY A 94 4.15 -27.32 -17.67
C GLY A 94 3.62 -28.35 -18.66
N LEU A 95 3.55 -29.61 -18.23
CA LEU A 95 2.58 -30.55 -18.79
C LEU A 95 1.22 -30.20 -18.15
N ILE A 96 0.29 -29.63 -18.92
CA ILE A 96 -1.10 -29.54 -18.50
C ILE A 96 -1.80 -30.74 -19.14
N ASP A 97 -2.43 -31.60 -18.33
CA ASP A 97 -3.15 -32.80 -18.80
C ASP A 97 -2.33 -33.72 -19.74
N GLY A 98 -1.01 -33.83 -19.50
CA GLY A 98 -0.12 -34.67 -20.31
C GLY A 98 0.29 -34.08 -21.68
N VAL A 99 -0.12 -32.84 -21.99
CA VAL A 99 0.27 -32.13 -23.22
C VAL A 99 1.32 -31.06 -22.88
N MET A 100 2.43 -31.07 -23.62
CA MET A 100 3.44 -30.02 -23.54
C MET A 100 2.86 -28.75 -24.17
N ILE A 101 2.49 -27.77 -23.34
CA ILE A 101 2.01 -26.48 -23.83
C ILE A 101 3.23 -25.57 -24.03
N LEU A 102 3.51 -25.24 -25.30
CA LEU A 102 4.67 -24.44 -25.69
C LEU A 102 4.57 -22.97 -25.27
N GLN A 103 3.37 -22.46 -24.98
CA GLN A 103 3.14 -21.07 -24.53
C GLN A 103 1.96 -21.00 -23.56
N LEU A 104 2.26 -20.76 -22.28
CA LEU A 104 1.24 -20.50 -21.25
C LEU A 104 1.13 -19.00 -20.99
N THR A 105 -0.09 -18.54 -20.71
CA THR A 105 -0.32 -17.16 -20.24
C THR A 105 0.07 -17.01 -18.77
N ALA A 106 0.30 -15.78 -18.32
CA ALA A 106 0.55 -15.47 -16.91
C ALA A 106 -0.52 -16.09 -15.99
N ASP A 107 -1.78 -15.93 -16.36
CA ASP A 107 -2.93 -16.45 -15.63
C ASP A 107 -2.91 -17.97 -15.51
N GLN A 108 -2.59 -18.68 -16.59
CA GLN A 108 -2.52 -20.14 -16.58
C GLN A 108 -1.40 -20.65 -15.68
N VAL A 109 -0.22 -20.01 -15.73
CA VAL A 109 0.90 -20.35 -14.84
C VAL A 109 0.53 -20.09 -13.39
N ILE A 110 -0.04 -18.93 -13.08
CA ILE A 110 -0.40 -18.57 -11.70
C ILE A 110 -1.50 -19.48 -11.15
N ARG A 111 -2.53 -19.81 -11.96
CA ARG A 111 -3.59 -20.75 -11.54
C ARG A 111 -3.02 -22.14 -11.21
N ASN A 112 -2.15 -22.67 -12.08
CA ASN A 112 -1.49 -23.94 -11.80
C ASN A 112 -0.63 -23.91 -10.53
N LEU A 113 0.07 -22.81 -10.27
CA LEU A 113 0.85 -22.65 -9.04
C LEU A 113 -0.03 -22.52 -7.79
N LEU A 114 -1.15 -21.79 -7.88
CA LEU A 114 -2.15 -21.65 -6.81
C LEU A 114 -2.77 -23.01 -6.43
N GLU A 115 -2.99 -23.88 -7.41
CA GLU A 115 -3.65 -25.19 -7.23
C GLU A 115 -2.65 -26.30 -6.87
N GLY A 116 -1.39 -26.18 -7.30
CA GLY A 116 -0.38 -27.25 -7.21
C GLY A 116 0.74 -27.06 -6.18
N ASP A 117 0.99 -25.85 -5.67
CA ASP A 117 2.10 -25.58 -4.75
C ASP A 117 1.78 -24.49 -3.72
N GLY A 118 1.42 -24.87 -2.50
CA GLY A 118 1.05 -23.92 -1.44
C GLY A 118 2.12 -22.88 -1.06
N ASN A 119 3.39 -23.07 -1.44
CA ASN A 119 4.52 -22.22 -1.07
C ASN A 119 5.14 -21.45 -2.24
N TYR A 120 4.47 -21.38 -3.41
CA TYR A 120 5.09 -20.81 -4.61
C TYR A 120 5.50 -19.34 -4.47
N VAL A 121 4.73 -18.50 -3.75
CA VAL A 121 5.08 -17.09 -3.50
C VAL A 121 6.40 -17.00 -2.70
N GLN A 122 6.57 -17.84 -1.69
CA GLN A 122 7.81 -17.91 -0.93
C GLN A 122 8.98 -18.37 -1.81
N LYS A 123 8.76 -19.36 -2.69
CA LYS A 123 9.77 -19.82 -3.66
C LYS A 123 10.14 -18.72 -4.65
N PHE A 124 9.17 -17.96 -5.16
CA PHE A 124 9.39 -16.81 -6.04
C PHE A 124 10.32 -15.79 -5.37
N TYR A 125 10.01 -15.37 -4.14
CA TYR A 125 10.84 -14.42 -3.42
C TYR A 125 12.19 -14.98 -2.95
N SER A 126 12.30 -16.30 -2.79
CA SER A 126 13.58 -16.97 -2.51
C SER A 126 14.47 -17.02 -3.77
N ARG A 127 13.87 -17.20 -4.95
CA ARG A 127 14.55 -17.18 -6.25
C ARG A 127 14.94 -15.77 -6.67
N TYR A 128 14.11 -14.77 -6.35
CA TYR A 128 14.34 -13.36 -6.65
C TYR A 128 14.45 -12.53 -5.34
N PRO A 129 15.52 -12.72 -4.55
CA PRO A 129 15.66 -12.08 -3.23
C PRO A 129 15.76 -10.55 -3.31
N PHE A 130 16.21 -10.02 -4.44
CA PHE A 130 16.20 -8.57 -4.69
C PHE A 130 14.77 -8.01 -4.74
N LEU A 131 13.83 -8.72 -5.39
CA LEU A 131 12.42 -8.30 -5.44
C LEU A 131 11.79 -8.34 -4.05
N ASN A 132 12.09 -9.38 -3.25
CA ASN A 132 11.62 -9.45 -1.86
C ASN A 132 12.10 -8.26 -1.04
N ARG A 133 13.38 -7.89 -1.19
CA ARG A 133 13.97 -6.74 -0.49
C ARG A 133 13.30 -5.44 -0.90
N ILE A 134 13.06 -5.22 -2.20
CA ILE A 134 12.35 -4.02 -2.68
C ILE A 134 10.93 -3.96 -2.12
N THR A 135 10.18 -5.06 -2.19
CA THR A 135 8.80 -5.13 -1.67
C THR A 135 8.73 -4.75 -0.20
N ASN A 136 9.62 -5.31 0.64
CA ASN A 136 9.68 -4.97 2.06
C ASN A 136 10.14 -3.52 2.31
N ASN A 137 11.16 -3.04 1.58
CA ASN A 137 11.59 -1.65 1.69
C ASN A 137 10.47 -0.66 1.33
N ILE A 138 9.65 -0.96 0.32
CA ILE A 138 8.49 -0.14 -0.06
C ILE A 138 7.48 -0.09 1.08
N LYS A 139 7.16 -1.25 1.68
CA LYS A 139 6.29 -1.32 2.87
C LYS A 139 6.86 -0.46 4.00
N ASP A 140 8.08 -0.72 4.42
CA ASP A 140 8.67 -0.09 5.61
C ASP A 140 8.78 1.44 5.42
N ASN A 141 9.16 1.89 4.22
CA ASN A 141 9.21 3.32 3.90
C ASN A 141 7.83 3.98 3.87
N LEU A 142 6.79 3.28 3.38
CA LEU A 142 5.42 3.78 3.43
C LEU A 142 4.97 3.99 4.88
N ILE A 143 5.13 2.97 5.73
CA ILE A 143 4.73 3.04 7.13
C ILE A 143 5.46 4.19 7.81
N ALA A 144 6.79 4.26 7.69
CA ALA A 144 7.60 5.34 8.25
C ALA A 144 7.16 6.73 7.75
N SER A 145 6.86 6.86 6.45
CA SER A 145 6.43 8.11 5.83
C SER A 145 5.08 8.59 6.35
N LEU A 146 4.11 7.67 6.51
CA LEU A 146 2.80 8.03 7.03
C LEU A 146 2.79 8.26 8.54
N THR A 147 3.63 7.55 9.30
CA THR A 147 3.86 7.85 10.72
C THR A 147 4.44 9.26 10.88
N LYS A 148 5.43 9.63 10.05
CA LYS A 148 6.01 10.98 10.03
C LYS A 148 4.98 12.03 9.62
N LEU A 149 4.14 11.75 8.63
CA LEU A 149 3.06 12.64 8.21
C LEU A 149 2.08 12.90 9.36
N ALA A 150 1.62 11.87 10.06
CA ALA A 150 0.70 12.01 11.18
C ALA A 150 1.28 12.94 12.27
N ARG A 151 2.56 12.77 12.60
CA ARG A 151 3.28 13.67 13.52
C ARG A 151 3.31 15.11 13.02
N ARG A 152 3.66 15.34 11.75
CA ARG A 152 3.71 16.69 11.17
C ARG A 152 2.35 17.38 11.19
N VAL A 153 1.28 16.67 10.80
CA VAL A 153 -0.08 17.21 10.83
C VAL A 153 -0.48 17.65 12.24
N SER A 154 -0.14 16.86 13.27
CA SER A 154 -0.42 17.24 14.66
C SER A 154 0.42 18.42 15.13
N ASN A 155 1.70 18.50 14.78
CA ASN A 155 2.56 19.61 15.19
C ASN A 155 2.17 20.93 14.51
N ASP A 156 1.80 20.87 13.23
CA ASP A 156 1.56 22.06 12.41
C ASP A 156 0.09 22.51 12.46
N ILE A 157 -0.76 21.90 13.30
CA ILE A 157 -2.21 22.13 13.29
C ILE A 157 -2.59 23.57 13.60
N ALA A 158 -1.86 24.22 14.51
CA ALA A 158 -2.07 25.63 14.84
C ALA A 158 -1.77 26.55 13.65
N ASP A 159 -0.69 26.27 12.93
CA ASP A 159 -0.32 27.01 11.72
C ASP A 159 -1.30 26.77 10.59
N LEU A 160 -1.75 25.52 10.41
CA LEU A 160 -2.81 25.19 9.48
C LEU A 160 -4.11 25.95 9.83
N ASN A 161 -4.47 26.06 11.12
CA ASN A 161 -5.61 26.85 11.56
C ASN A 161 -5.46 28.34 11.24
N ASN A 162 -4.27 28.90 11.39
CA ASN A 162 -3.97 30.30 11.05
C ASN A 162 -4.08 30.56 9.55
N VAL A 163 -3.57 29.66 8.71
CA VAL A 163 -3.63 29.77 7.24
C VAL A 163 -5.05 29.64 6.74
N PHE A 164 -5.79 28.64 7.21
CA PHE A 164 -7.12 28.37 6.69
C PHE A 164 -8.21 29.22 7.33
N ARG A 165 -7.98 29.86 8.49
CA ARG A 165 -8.98 30.64 9.26
C ARG A 165 -10.31 29.90 9.52
N LEU A 166 -10.34 28.58 9.31
CA LEU A 166 -11.57 27.79 9.20
C LEU A 166 -11.67 26.71 10.30
N GLY A 167 -10.68 26.63 11.19
CA GLY A 167 -10.65 25.66 12.28
C GLY A 167 -10.67 24.22 11.76
N ILE A 168 -9.52 23.72 11.33
CA ILE A 168 -9.33 22.31 11.00
C ILE A 168 -9.62 21.49 12.26
N THR A 169 -10.49 20.50 12.13
CA THR A 169 -10.90 19.62 13.22
C THR A 169 -10.32 18.22 13.10
N SER A 170 -10.06 17.75 11.87
CA SER A 170 -9.48 16.41 11.63
C SER A 170 -8.95 16.25 10.21
N LEU A 171 -7.97 15.36 10.06
CA LEU A 171 -7.58 14.78 8.78
C LEU A 171 -8.52 13.61 8.46
N ILE A 172 -9.19 13.67 7.30
CA ILE A 172 -10.24 12.71 6.90
C ILE A 172 -9.74 11.72 5.84
N ARG A 173 -8.80 12.14 4.98
CA ARG A 173 -8.33 11.32 3.85
C ARG A 173 -6.89 11.67 3.48
N ILE A 174 -6.13 10.65 3.15
CA ILE A 174 -4.78 10.72 2.57
C ILE A 174 -4.85 10.01 1.21
N GLU A 175 -4.49 10.69 0.14
CA GLU A 175 -4.50 10.12 -1.22
C GLU A 175 -3.12 10.33 -1.86
N SER A 176 -2.64 9.34 -2.61
CA SER A 176 -1.47 9.50 -3.46
C SER A 176 -1.77 10.43 -4.64
N ILE A 177 -0.85 11.34 -4.96
CA ILE A 177 -0.96 12.22 -6.13
C ILE A 177 -0.52 11.49 -7.41
N ASP A 178 0.47 10.62 -7.28
CA ASP A 178 1.12 9.93 -8.38
C ASP A 178 1.25 8.43 -8.08
N ASN A 179 1.83 7.67 -9.00
CA ASN A 179 2.12 6.24 -8.81
C ASN A 179 3.62 5.99 -8.64
N TYR A 180 4.39 7.02 -8.29
CA TYR A 180 5.85 6.96 -8.23
C TYR A 180 6.34 7.24 -6.81
N LEU A 181 7.35 6.49 -6.42
CA LEU A 181 8.07 6.73 -5.17
C LEU A 181 9.30 7.59 -5.49
N VAL A 182 9.49 8.66 -4.72
CA VAL A 182 10.72 9.47 -4.76
C VAL A 182 11.65 9.06 -3.62
N LYS A 183 12.81 9.75 -3.50
CA LYS A 183 13.89 9.47 -2.54
C LYS A 183 13.37 8.91 -1.20
N GLY A 184 13.80 7.69 -0.85
CA GLY A 184 13.42 7.04 0.41
C GLY A 184 11.98 6.53 0.46
N GLY A 185 11.34 6.26 -0.68
CA GLY A 185 9.96 5.74 -0.72
C GLY A 185 8.89 6.80 -0.44
N GLN A 186 9.26 8.07 -0.50
CA GLN A 186 8.36 9.18 -0.23
C GLN A 186 7.40 9.43 -1.40
N GLN A 187 6.26 10.05 -1.11
CA GLN A 187 5.26 10.38 -2.10
C GLN A 187 4.62 11.74 -1.82
N ASN A 188 4.24 12.45 -2.88
CA ASN A 188 3.39 13.62 -2.74
C ASN A 188 1.96 13.16 -2.42
N LEU A 189 1.38 13.71 -1.35
CA LEU A 189 0.09 13.28 -0.85
C LEU A 189 -0.91 14.42 -0.89
N PHE A 190 -2.14 14.10 -1.27
CA PHE A 190 -3.28 14.94 -1.02
C PHE A 190 -3.81 14.66 0.39
N LEU A 191 -3.85 15.70 1.22
CA LEU A 191 -4.42 15.67 2.54
C LEU A 191 -5.77 16.38 2.51
N THR A 192 -6.84 15.68 2.88
CA THR A 192 -8.18 16.28 3.00
C THR A 192 -8.54 16.43 4.46
N PHE A 193 -8.76 17.67 4.87
CA PHE A 193 -9.13 18.05 6.22
C PHE A 193 -10.61 18.42 6.33
N GLN A 194 -11.22 18.09 7.45
CA GLN A 194 -12.50 18.62 7.88
C GLN A 194 -12.27 19.96 8.58
N ILE A 195 -13.10 20.95 8.29
CA ILE A 195 -13.09 22.24 8.98
C ILE A 195 -14.43 22.50 9.68
N LEU A 196 -14.47 23.43 10.65
CA LEU A 196 -15.61 23.69 11.53
C LEU A 196 -16.94 23.96 10.79
N THR A 197 -16.87 24.52 9.59
CA THR A 197 -18.05 24.86 8.77
C THR A 197 -18.66 23.68 8.02
N GLY A 198 -18.11 22.47 8.17
CA GLY A 198 -18.51 21.31 7.38
C GLY A 198 -17.81 21.19 6.02
N ILE A 199 -17.15 22.26 5.55
CA ILE A 199 -16.40 22.30 4.30
C ILE A 199 -15.09 21.48 4.42
N ARG A 200 -14.58 20.97 3.31
CA ARG A 200 -13.30 20.25 3.25
C ARG A 200 -12.19 21.12 2.68
N ALA A 201 -11.07 21.19 3.38
CA ALA A 201 -9.85 21.82 2.87
C ALA A 201 -8.92 20.74 2.31
N LYS A 202 -8.36 20.96 1.12
CA LYS A 202 -7.42 20.04 0.48
C LYS A 202 -6.04 20.69 0.40
N LEU A 203 -5.03 19.96 0.87
CA LEU A 203 -3.63 20.38 0.88
C LEU A 203 -2.76 19.38 0.13
N ILE A 204 -1.67 19.87 -0.46
CA ILE A 204 -0.64 19.01 -1.03
C ILE A 204 0.51 18.94 -0.03
N TYR A 205 0.75 17.75 0.50
CA TYR A 205 1.92 17.43 1.29
C TYR A 205 3.07 17.00 0.39
N LYS A 206 4.20 17.69 0.54
CA LYS A 206 5.46 17.38 -0.13
C LYS A 206 6.50 17.04 0.95
N PRO A 207 6.91 15.77 1.09
CA PRO A 207 7.79 15.32 2.18
C PRO A 207 9.27 15.80 2.10
N SER A 208 9.66 16.51 1.05
CA SER A 208 10.98 17.11 0.84
C SER A 208 10.88 18.59 0.44
N ASP A 209 11.90 19.38 0.80
CA ASP A 209 12.21 20.63 0.10
C ASP A 209 12.56 20.26 -1.35
N VAL A 210 11.91 20.91 -2.31
CA VAL A 210 12.27 20.87 -3.73
C VAL A 210 13.67 21.43 -3.91
#